data_AF-A0A536HWC7-F1
#
_entry.id   AF-A0A536HWC7-F1
#
_cell.length_a   1.000
_cell.length_b   1.000
_cell.length_c   1.000
_cell.angle_alpha   90.00
_cell.angle_beta   90.00
_cell.angle_gamma   90.00
#
_symmetry.space_group_name_H-M   'P 1'
#
loop_
_entity.id
_entity.type
_entity.pdbx_description
1 polymer ?
#
loop_
_entity_poly.entity_id
_entity_poly.type
_entity_poly.pdbx_seq_one_letter_code
_entity_poly.pdbx_strand_id
1 'polypeptide(L)'
;MGSIQHPRRRIQRRDPGDHFHRQRQQRLPRPAPECGFRKRHQRADHRSRGPEPGQRDSWLTSGASFSVGRAGCRLVRATRAHPRVVARVRREPSQTAPARFVSSREDMPTARSVSSREDMSKTQRELKALRQSQREEALRRQQAKDRRSLMIIAGSILAAGLLIAGVAIYLHNQETKGSANRLTFQAVTGVAGTQIPDEGPRNHIDPSITPTYKFYPPTSGQHYGTPDGPAPWQTTDQTLREGTFVHNMEHGGVVILYNCPSGAACDTLKSQLSNYVNNLAPVEPQFGEVKMLMTPYSKGMTKKVALVAWNWIEFLDGYDQAEITRFYEIHVDKGPEQIG
;
A
#
# COMPACT_ATOMS: atom_id res chain seq x y z
N MET A 1 82.72 41.99 36.97
CA MET A 1 82.69 42.45 38.37
C MET A 1 81.24 42.58 38.82
N GLY A 2 80.87 41.94 39.93
CA GLY A 2 79.77 42.37 40.80
C GLY A 2 78.34 41.93 40.46
N SER A 3 77.96 40.75 40.95
CA SER A 3 76.58 40.32 41.20
C SER A 3 75.84 41.25 42.18
N ILE A 4 74.53 41.43 42.02
CA ILE A 4 73.59 41.49 43.15
C ILE A 4 72.38 40.59 42.85
N GLN A 5 72.01 39.80 43.86
CA GLN A 5 71.15 38.62 43.86
C GLN A 5 69.72 38.91 44.35
N HIS A 6 68.75 38.18 43.77
CA HIS A 6 67.59 37.47 44.39
C HIS A 6 66.52 38.21 45.24
N PRO A 7 65.33 37.59 45.56
CA PRO A 7 64.85 36.22 45.28
C PRO A 7 63.39 36.06 44.75
N ARG A 8 63.11 34.86 44.20
CA ARG A 8 61.78 34.24 44.06
C ARG A 8 61.30 33.67 45.41
N ARG A 9 59.98 33.70 45.68
CA ARG A 9 59.17 32.79 46.55
C ARG A 9 57.72 33.35 46.57
N ARG A 10 56.63 32.61 46.76
CA ARG A 10 56.33 31.18 46.92
C ARG A 10 54.80 31.04 46.76
N ILE A 11 54.37 29.96 46.13
CA ILE A 11 52.99 29.49 46.08
C ILE A 11 52.48 29.17 47.49
N GLN A 12 51.24 29.57 47.82
CA GLN A 12 50.44 28.95 48.87
C GLN A 12 49.06 28.55 48.34
N ARG A 13 48.81 27.25 48.41
CA ARG A 13 47.48 26.62 48.36
C ARG A 13 46.76 26.89 49.68
N ARG A 14 45.44 27.11 49.63
CA ARG A 14 44.52 26.80 50.73
C ARG A 14 43.28 26.12 50.15
N ASP A 15 42.97 24.99 50.77
CA ASP A 15 41.87 24.07 50.49
C ASP A 15 40.51 24.60 50.97
N PRO A 16 39.41 23.96 50.52
CA PRO A 16 38.03 24.42 50.69
C PRO A 16 37.39 23.86 51.97
N GLY A 17 36.48 24.61 52.58
CA GLY A 17 35.69 24.14 53.71
C GLY A 17 34.50 25.05 54.02
N ASP A 18 33.32 24.43 53.99
CA ASP A 18 32.07 24.78 54.68
C ASP A 18 31.37 26.12 54.39
N HIS A 19 30.31 26.04 53.59
CA HIS A 19 29.07 26.75 53.91
C HIS A 19 27.84 25.91 53.54
N PHE A 20 27.24 25.34 54.59
CA PHE A 20 25.85 24.91 54.69
C PHE A 20 24.90 26.03 54.25
N HIS A 21 23.97 25.75 53.31
CA HIS A 21 22.57 26.17 53.45
C HIS A 21 21.61 25.52 52.45
N ARG A 22 20.64 24.78 53.02
CA ARG A 22 19.23 24.65 52.64
C ARG A 22 18.88 24.06 51.26
N GLN A 23 18.69 22.75 51.28
CA GLN A 23 17.77 22.02 50.40
C GLN A 23 16.35 22.63 50.44
N ARG A 24 15.86 23.12 49.30
CA ARG A 24 14.42 23.27 49.04
C ARG A 24 13.94 21.98 48.39
N GLN A 25 13.31 21.13 49.20
CA GLN A 25 12.60 19.95 48.74
C GLN A 25 11.44 20.39 47.83
N GLN A 26 11.54 20.11 46.53
CA GLN A 26 10.40 20.17 45.63
C GLN A 26 9.58 18.89 45.85
N ARG A 27 8.35 19.08 46.33
CA ARG A 27 7.39 18.00 46.60
C ARG A 27 6.96 17.37 45.28
N LEU A 28 7.20 16.07 45.14
CA LEU A 28 6.62 15.23 44.10
C LEU A 28 5.08 15.17 44.28
N PRO A 29 4.29 15.22 43.19
CA PRO A 29 2.84 15.02 43.27
C PRO A 29 2.51 13.57 43.63
N ARG A 30 1.54 13.40 44.53
CA ARG A 30 1.02 12.09 44.99
C ARG A 30 0.25 11.38 43.87
N PRO A 31 0.33 10.04 43.75
CA PRO A 31 -0.54 9.28 42.87
C PRO A 31 -2.00 9.30 43.38
N ALA A 32 -2.95 9.37 42.45
CA ALA A 32 -4.39 9.27 42.71
C ALA A 32 -4.77 7.85 43.21
N PRO A 33 -5.84 7.70 44.01
CA PRO A 33 -6.22 6.43 44.61
C PRO A 33 -6.75 5.44 43.56
N GLU A 34 -6.21 4.23 43.57
CA GLU A 34 -6.75 3.06 42.89
C GLU A 34 -8.11 2.68 43.49
N CYS A 35 -9.14 2.59 42.66
CA CYS A 35 -10.40 1.95 43.01
C CYS A 35 -10.19 0.44 43.14
N GLY A 36 -9.94 -0.01 44.36
CA GLY A 36 -9.89 -1.43 44.71
C GLY A 36 -11.27 -2.08 44.59
N PHE A 37 -11.41 -3.02 43.66
CA PHE A 37 -12.52 -3.98 43.68
C PHE A 37 -12.07 -5.22 44.47
N ARG A 38 -12.41 -5.25 45.77
CA ARG A 38 -12.32 -6.46 46.60
C ARG A 38 -13.27 -7.52 46.03
N LYS A 39 -12.74 -8.66 45.58
CA LYS A 39 -13.50 -9.92 45.61
C LYS A 39 -12.98 -10.82 46.71
N ARG A 40 -13.92 -11.18 47.59
CA ARG A 40 -13.82 -12.09 48.73
C ARG A 40 -13.02 -13.35 48.40
N HIS A 41 -12.13 -13.70 49.33
CA HIS A 41 -11.76 -15.08 49.60
C HIS A 41 -13.01 -15.92 49.91
N GLN A 42 -13.17 -17.04 49.21
CA GLN A 42 -13.69 -18.25 49.83
C GLN A 42 -12.59 -19.29 49.74
N ARG A 43 -12.13 -19.70 50.93
CA ARG A 43 -11.34 -20.91 51.15
C ARG A 43 -12.22 -22.11 50.80
N ALA A 44 -11.68 -23.04 50.05
CA ALA A 44 -12.04 -24.45 50.17
C ALA A 44 -10.71 -25.21 50.23
N ASP A 45 -10.36 -25.64 51.44
CA ASP A 45 -9.39 -26.69 51.68
C ASP A 45 -9.88 -27.95 50.97
N HIS A 46 -9.04 -28.62 50.17
CA HIS A 46 -9.03 -30.08 50.18
C HIS A 46 -7.68 -30.65 49.75
N ARG A 47 -7.12 -31.36 50.72
CA ARG A 47 -5.98 -32.27 50.75
C ARG A 47 -5.78 -33.13 49.49
N SER A 48 -4.50 -33.28 49.18
CA SER A 48 -3.84 -34.25 48.30
C SER A 48 -4.28 -35.70 48.50
N ARG A 49 -4.30 -36.48 47.40
CA ARG A 49 -3.75 -37.86 47.28
C ARG A 49 -3.96 -38.40 45.85
N GLY A 50 -2.87 -38.66 45.12
CA GLY A 50 -2.83 -39.69 44.07
C GLY A 50 -2.79 -41.09 44.70
N PRO A 51 -2.98 -42.19 43.94
CA PRO A 51 -1.95 -42.65 42.99
C PRO A 51 -2.44 -43.31 41.66
N GLU A 52 -1.61 -43.22 40.61
CA GLU A 52 -1.12 -44.24 39.63
C GLU A 52 -2.03 -45.37 39.00
N PRO A 53 -1.62 -46.04 37.89
CA PRO A 53 -2.42 -46.15 36.66
C PRO A 53 -2.81 -47.59 36.24
N GLY A 54 -3.70 -47.70 35.24
CA GLY A 54 -4.00 -48.93 34.48
C GLY A 54 -5.12 -48.68 33.47
N GLN A 55 -4.82 -48.59 32.17
CA GLN A 55 -4.94 -49.63 31.13
C GLN A 55 -6.38 -49.88 30.59
N ARG A 56 -6.52 -49.60 29.28
CA ARG A 56 -7.39 -50.27 28.27
C ARG A 56 -8.92 -50.22 28.45
N ASP A 57 -9.63 -49.52 27.55
CA ASP A 57 -10.23 -50.11 26.33
C ASP A 57 -11.18 -49.13 25.61
N SER A 58 -11.24 -49.31 24.29
CA SER A 58 -12.14 -48.66 23.34
C SER A 58 -13.62 -48.93 23.65
N TRP A 59 -14.53 -47.99 23.35
CA TRP A 59 -15.76 -48.23 22.59
C TRP A 59 -16.37 -46.91 22.09
N LEU A 60 -16.99 -47.02 20.91
CA LEU A 60 -17.76 -46.04 20.18
C LEU A 60 -19.00 -45.55 20.96
N THR A 61 -19.43 -44.29 20.75
CA THR A 61 -20.72 -43.91 20.12
C THR A 61 -21.18 -42.49 20.50
N SER A 62 -21.55 -41.75 19.46
CA SER A 62 -22.75 -40.91 19.30
C SER A 62 -23.23 -39.98 20.43
N GLY A 63 -23.15 -38.68 20.13
CA GLY A 63 -24.32 -37.78 20.04
C GLY A 63 -24.98 -37.28 21.34
N ALA A 64 -24.98 -35.96 21.53
CA ALA A 64 -26.15 -35.25 22.04
C ALA A 64 -26.02 -33.73 21.83
N SER A 65 -26.97 -33.20 21.08
CA SER A 65 -27.37 -31.80 21.06
C SER A 65 -27.71 -31.29 22.46
N PHE A 66 -27.31 -30.07 22.80
CA PHE A 66 -28.01 -29.25 23.78
C PHE A 66 -28.13 -27.81 23.28
N SER A 67 -29.36 -27.46 22.93
CA SER A 67 -29.83 -26.10 22.68
C SER A 67 -30.66 -25.67 23.89
N VAL A 68 -30.30 -24.58 24.57
CA VAL A 68 -31.25 -23.79 25.39
C VAL A 68 -30.83 -22.32 25.39
N GLY A 69 -31.78 -21.44 25.05
CA GLY A 69 -32.07 -20.29 25.92
C GLY A 69 -31.50 -18.92 25.55
N ARG A 70 -32.26 -18.19 24.74
CA ARG A 70 -32.18 -16.75 24.46
C ARG A 70 -32.17 -15.85 25.72
N ALA A 71 -31.44 -14.73 25.63
CA ALA A 71 -31.95 -13.40 25.99
C ALA A 71 -31.17 -12.34 25.20
N GLY A 72 -31.89 -11.44 24.52
CA GLY A 72 -31.33 -10.49 23.55
C GLY A 72 -31.06 -9.09 24.09
N CYS A 73 -30.25 -8.36 23.34
CA CYS A 73 -30.42 -6.94 23.05
C CYS A 73 -29.70 -6.64 21.72
N ARG A 74 -30.48 -6.42 20.66
CA ARG A 74 -30.01 -6.15 19.30
C ARG A 74 -29.91 -4.64 19.12
N LEU A 75 -28.70 -4.13 18.95
CA LEU A 75 -28.48 -2.76 18.48
C LEU A 75 -28.56 -2.76 16.95
N VAL A 76 -29.52 -2.00 16.42
CA VAL A 76 -29.74 -1.81 14.98
C VAL A 76 -28.64 -0.89 14.44
N ARG A 77 -27.85 -1.37 13.46
CA ARG A 77 -27.04 -0.49 12.60
C ARG A 77 -27.40 -0.75 11.15
N ALA A 78 -27.87 0.32 10.51
CA ALA A 78 -28.39 0.38 9.15
C ALA A 78 -27.30 0.06 8.11
N THR A 79 -27.59 -0.88 7.22
CA THR A 79 -26.81 -1.14 6.01
C THR A 79 -27.26 -0.18 4.90
N ARG A 80 -26.31 0.56 4.33
CA ARG A 80 -26.48 1.38 3.11
C ARG A 80 -26.83 0.49 1.93
N ALA A 81 -27.94 0.79 1.25
CA ALA A 81 -28.30 0.24 -0.05
C ALA A 81 -28.08 1.32 -1.14
N HIS A 82 -27.41 0.95 -2.23
CA HIS A 82 -27.24 1.79 -3.41
C HIS A 82 -28.50 1.78 -4.29
N PRO A 83 -28.99 2.93 -4.79
CA PRO A 83 -30.07 2.95 -5.76
C PRO A 83 -29.54 2.74 -7.19
N ARG A 84 -30.10 1.73 -7.88
CA ARG A 84 -30.02 1.56 -9.34
C ARG A 84 -30.92 2.59 -10.01
N VAL A 85 -30.34 3.48 -10.82
CA VAL A 85 -31.08 4.39 -11.70
C VAL A 85 -31.41 3.65 -13.00
N VAL A 86 -32.69 3.35 -13.22
CA VAL A 86 -33.21 2.86 -14.50
C VAL A 86 -33.95 4.02 -15.16
N ALA A 87 -33.37 4.60 -16.21
CA ALA A 87 -34.02 5.62 -17.01
C ALA A 87 -35.10 4.98 -17.91
N ARG A 88 -36.37 5.19 -17.56
CA ARG A 88 -37.54 4.77 -18.34
C ARG A 88 -38.03 5.98 -19.14
N VAL A 89 -37.68 6.08 -20.41
CA VAL A 89 -38.23 7.11 -21.31
C VAL A 89 -39.60 6.65 -21.81
N ARG A 90 -40.61 7.41 -21.42
CA ARG A 90 -42.04 7.29 -21.75
C ARG A 90 -42.26 7.88 -23.15
N ARG A 91 -42.86 7.12 -24.07
CA ARG A 91 -43.40 7.65 -25.33
C ARG A 91 -44.91 7.82 -25.17
N GLU A 92 -45.41 9.04 -25.32
CA GLU A 92 -46.83 9.32 -25.56
C GLU A 92 -47.11 9.44 -27.06
N PRO A 93 -48.30 9.02 -27.54
CA PRO A 93 -48.78 9.28 -28.88
C PRO A 93 -49.75 10.47 -28.89
N SER A 94 -49.64 11.36 -29.87
CA SER A 94 -50.68 12.34 -30.17
C SER A 94 -51.05 12.25 -31.64
N GLN A 95 -52.23 11.70 -31.89
CA GLN A 95 -52.94 11.76 -33.15
C GLN A 95 -53.54 13.15 -33.32
N THR A 96 -53.57 13.66 -34.55
CA THR A 96 -54.43 14.79 -34.92
C THR A 96 -54.86 14.60 -36.37
N ALA A 97 -56.14 14.32 -36.57
CA ALA A 97 -56.90 14.65 -37.78
C ALA A 97 -57.59 16.01 -37.52
N PRO A 98 -57.94 16.84 -38.53
CA PRO A 98 -59.12 16.63 -39.40
C PRO A 98 -58.83 17.10 -40.86
N ALA A 99 -59.70 17.17 -41.87
CA ALA A 99 -61.15 17.22 -41.98
C ALA A 99 -61.59 16.76 -43.40
N ARG A 100 -62.88 16.39 -43.51
CA ARG A 100 -63.61 16.11 -44.76
C ARG A 100 -63.79 17.37 -45.62
N PHE A 101 -63.79 17.24 -46.95
CA PHE A 101 -64.62 18.11 -47.79
C PHE A 101 -65.05 17.42 -49.11
N VAL A 102 -66.37 17.20 -49.18
CA VAL A 102 -67.34 17.31 -50.29
C VAL A 102 -66.99 16.71 -51.66
N SER A 103 -67.76 15.66 -51.97
CA SER A 103 -68.11 15.17 -53.29
C SER A 103 -69.04 16.14 -54.01
N SER A 104 -68.66 16.57 -55.22
CA SER A 104 -69.62 17.00 -56.24
C SER A 104 -69.26 16.35 -57.58
N ARG A 105 -70.24 15.60 -58.10
CA ARG A 105 -70.36 15.21 -59.50
C ARG A 105 -70.45 16.49 -60.35
N GLU A 106 -69.81 16.50 -61.52
CA GLU A 106 -70.49 16.44 -62.81
C GLU A 106 -69.52 16.46 -63.99
N ASP A 107 -69.99 15.82 -65.07
CA ASP A 107 -69.71 16.02 -66.48
C ASP A 107 -68.40 15.57 -67.13
N MET A 108 -68.56 14.38 -67.72
CA MET A 108 -67.88 13.83 -68.88
C MET A 108 -68.24 14.61 -70.16
N PRO A 109 -67.26 14.92 -71.01
CA PRO A 109 -67.48 14.84 -72.43
C PRO A 109 -66.56 13.79 -73.05
N THR A 110 -67.21 12.91 -73.81
CA THR A 110 -66.61 12.02 -74.80
C THR A 110 -65.78 12.82 -75.80
N ALA A 111 -64.47 12.59 -75.82
CA ALA A 111 -63.62 12.91 -76.97
C ALA A 111 -62.66 11.75 -77.24
N ARG A 112 -63.06 10.96 -78.23
CA ARG A 112 -62.32 9.91 -78.91
C ARG A 112 -61.03 10.52 -79.48
N SER A 113 -59.86 10.11 -79.00
CA SER A 113 -58.66 10.12 -79.84
C SER A 113 -57.64 9.10 -79.35
N VAL A 114 -57.15 8.34 -80.30
CA VAL A 114 -56.21 7.24 -80.17
C VAL A 114 -54.86 7.83 -79.76
N SER A 115 -54.49 7.77 -78.48
CA SER A 115 -53.11 8.02 -78.06
C SER A 115 -52.40 6.69 -77.82
N SER A 116 -51.43 6.45 -78.69
CA SER A 116 -50.70 5.21 -78.90
C SER A 116 -50.15 4.62 -77.61
N ARG A 117 -50.19 3.28 -77.49
CA ARG A 117 -49.44 2.49 -76.49
C ARG A 117 -47.96 2.90 -76.38
N GLU A 118 -47.42 3.60 -77.39
CA GLU A 118 -46.06 4.13 -77.40
C GLU A 118 -45.81 5.27 -76.40
N ASP A 119 -46.78 6.15 -76.12
CA ASP A 119 -46.56 7.35 -75.29
C ASP A 119 -46.53 7.01 -73.78
N MET A 120 -47.38 6.08 -73.37
CA MET A 120 -47.31 5.43 -72.05
C MET A 120 -46.03 4.60 -71.85
N SER A 121 -45.48 4.03 -72.94
CA SER A 121 -44.22 3.27 -72.87
C SER A 121 -43.00 4.17 -72.68
N LYS A 122 -43.00 5.37 -73.27
CA LYS A 122 -41.95 6.39 -73.10
C LYS A 122 -41.93 6.92 -71.67
N THR A 123 -43.09 7.28 -71.13
CA THR A 123 -43.22 7.75 -69.74
C THR A 123 -42.83 6.69 -68.71
N GLN A 124 -43.14 5.40 -68.93
CA GLN A 124 -42.66 4.33 -68.04
C GLN A 124 -41.14 4.14 -68.07
N ARG A 125 -40.50 4.31 -69.25
CA ARG A 125 -39.04 4.23 -69.39
C ARG A 125 -38.33 5.40 -68.72
N GLU A 126 -38.84 6.61 -68.88
CA GLU A 126 -38.32 7.81 -68.21
C GLU A 126 -38.46 7.72 -66.70
N LEU A 127 -39.61 7.26 -66.19
CA LEU A 127 -39.83 7.07 -64.75
C LEU A 127 -38.88 6.00 -64.17
N LYS A 128 -38.55 4.97 -64.95
CA LYS A 128 -37.56 3.94 -64.57
C LYS A 128 -36.14 4.52 -64.56
N ALA A 129 -35.77 5.30 -65.57
CA ALA A 129 -34.48 5.98 -65.66
C ALA A 129 -34.28 6.99 -64.51
N LEU A 130 -35.30 7.77 -64.16
CA LEU A 130 -35.26 8.71 -63.04
C LEU A 130 -35.03 7.97 -61.71
N ARG A 131 -35.75 6.87 -61.46
CA ARG A 131 -35.54 6.02 -60.27
C ARG A 131 -34.15 5.40 -60.23
N GLN A 132 -33.57 5.08 -61.39
CA GLN A 132 -32.21 4.57 -61.50
C GLN A 132 -31.19 5.64 -61.12
N SER A 133 -31.34 6.87 -61.64
CA SER A 133 -30.47 8.01 -61.28
C SER A 133 -30.52 8.35 -59.79
N GLN A 134 -31.72 8.35 -59.19
CA GLN A 134 -31.89 8.60 -57.74
C GLN A 134 -31.22 7.52 -56.87
N ARG A 135 -31.26 6.25 -57.31
CA ARG A 135 -30.58 5.15 -56.62
C ARG A 135 -29.05 5.28 -56.71
N GLU A 136 -28.53 5.70 -57.86
CA GLU A 136 -27.10 5.95 -58.05
C GLU A 136 -26.61 7.12 -57.20
N GLU A 137 -27.34 8.24 -57.15
CA GLU A 137 -27.01 9.37 -56.27
C GLU A 137 -27.08 8.99 -54.79
N ALA A 138 -28.09 8.22 -54.39
CA ALA A 138 -28.22 7.72 -53.01
C ALA A 138 -27.06 6.81 -52.62
N LEU A 139 -26.63 5.91 -53.52
CA LEU A 139 -25.47 5.04 -53.31
C LEU A 139 -24.18 5.86 -53.20
N ARG A 140 -23.97 6.86 -54.06
CA ARG A 140 -22.80 7.75 -53.97
C ARG A 140 -22.76 8.53 -52.65
N ARG A 141 -23.91 9.03 -52.19
CA ARG A 141 -24.03 9.70 -50.87
C ARG A 141 -23.76 8.74 -49.72
N GLN A 142 -24.18 7.48 -49.82
CA GLN A 142 -23.92 6.45 -48.81
C GLN A 142 -22.43 6.10 -48.77
N GLN A 143 -21.80 5.84 -49.91
CA GLN A 143 -20.36 5.57 -50.01
C GLN A 143 -19.50 6.73 -49.49
N ALA A 144 -19.91 7.98 -49.72
CA ALA A 144 -19.22 9.16 -49.17
C ALA A 144 -19.31 9.23 -47.64
N LYS A 145 -20.46 8.89 -47.06
CA LYS A 145 -20.65 8.79 -45.60
C LYS A 145 -19.84 7.65 -45.00
N ASP A 146 -19.83 6.49 -45.65
CA ASP A 146 -19.11 5.31 -45.18
C ASP A 146 -17.60 5.55 -45.19
N ARG A 147 -17.05 6.17 -46.24
CA ARG A 147 -15.64 6.59 -46.30
C ARG A 147 -15.29 7.58 -45.20
N ARG A 148 -16.16 8.58 -44.95
CA ARG A 148 -15.95 9.55 -43.86
C ARG A 148 -16.00 8.88 -42.48
N SER A 149 -16.95 7.98 -42.27
CA SER A 149 -17.08 7.20 -41.02
C SER A 149 -15.85 6.32 -40.80
N LEU A 150 -15.39 5.60 -41.83
CA LEU A 150 -14.17 4.80 -41.78
C LEU A 150 -12.94 5.64 -41.46
N MET A 151 -12.78 6.82 -42.07
CA MET A 151 -11.67 7.74 -41.75
C MET A 151 -11.74 8.26 -40.31
N ILE A 152 -12.93 8.55 -39.79
CA ILE A 152 -13.13 8.98 -38.39
C ILE A 152 -12.78 7.85 -37.43
N ILE A 153 -13.23 6.62 -37.71
CA ILE A 153 -12.95 5.43 -36.89
C ILE A 153 -11.45 5.11 -36.94
N ALA A 154 -10.83 5.14 -38.12
CA ALA A 154 -9.39 4.93 -38.25
C ALA A 154 -8.61 6.01 -37.49
N GLY A 155 -9.01 7.28 -37.60
CA GLY A 155 -8.40 8.39 -36.88
C GLY A 155 -8.55 8.27 -35.36
N SER A 156 -9.71 7.83 -34.86
CA SER A 156 -9.94 7.66 -33.43
C SER A 156 -9.13 6.51 -32.84
N ILE A 157 -9.01 5.39 -33.56
CA ILE A 157 -8.15 4.26 -33.16
C ILE A 157 -6.68 4.70 -33.10
N LEU A 158 -6.23 5.45 -34.11
CA LEU A 158 -4.84 5.92 -34.20
C LEU A 158 -4.52 6.92 -33.08
N ALA A 159 -5.43 7.85 -32.79
CA ALA A 159 -5.30 8.79 -31.68
C ALA A 159 -5.28 8.07 -30.31
N ALA A 160 -6.15 7.08 -30.10
CA ALA A 160 -6.15 6.27 -28.89
C ALA A 160 -4.85 5.46 -28.74
N GLY A 161 -4.35 4.87 -29.83
CA GLY A 161 -3.07 4.16 -29.85
C GLY A 161 -1.89 5.06 -29.48
N LEU A 162 -1.83 6.27 -30.03
CA LEU A 162 -0.81 7.27 -29.69
C LEU A 162 -0.90 7.73 -28.23
N LEU A 163 -2.11 7.91 -27.69
CA LEU A 163 -2.30 8.23 -26.27
C LEU A 163 -1.79 7.11 -25.38
N ILE A 164 -2.14 5.86 -25.67
CA ILE A 164 -1.68 4.69 -24.91
C ILE A 164 -0.15 4.57 -24.98
N ALA A 165 0.43 4.70 -26.17
CA ALA A 165 1.88 4.67 -26.35
C ALA A 165 2.58 5.81 -25.61
N GLY A 166 2.01 7.02 -25.64
CA GLY A 166 2.52 8.17 -24.90
C GLY A 166 2.52 7.96 -23.39
N VAL A 167 1.44 7.40 -22.84
CA VAL A 167 1.36 7.05 -21.41
C VAL A 167 2.37 5.95 -21.06
N ALA A 168 2.50 4.92 -21.90
CA ALA A 168 3.49 3.86 -21.69
C ALA A 168 4.94 4.40 -21.68
N ILE A 169 5.29 5.25 -22.64
CA ILE A 169 6.62 5.90 -22.69
C ILE A 169 6.82 6.81 -21.47
N TYR A 170 5.80 7.56 -21.06
CA TYR A 170 5.87 8.41 -19.88
C TYR A 170 6.12 7.62 -18.59
N LEU A 171 5.42 6.50 -18.40
CA LEU A 171 5.62 5.60 -17.26
C LEU A 171 7.02 4.95 -17.29
N HIS A 172 7.47 4.47 -18.44
CA HIS A 172 8.81 3.90 -18.61
C HIS A 172 9.94 4.93 -18.32
N ASN A 173 9.71 6.19 -18.70
CA ASN A 173 10.64 7.29 -18.39
C ASN A 173 10.63 7.70 -16.91
N GLN A 174 9.60 7.33 -16.14
CA GLN A 174 9.61 7.55 -14.69
C GLN A 174 10.46 6.48 -13.97
N GLU A 175 10.45 5.23 -14.44
CA GLU A 175 11.26 4.15 -13.85
C GLU A 175 12.77 4.35 -14.09
N THR A 176 13.14 4.85 -15.27
CA THR A 176 14.55 5.09 -15.63
C THR A 176 15.19 6.25 -14.84
N LYS A 177 14.42 7.26 -14.41
CA LYS A 177 14.93 8.34 -13.57
C LYS A 177 15.32 7.88 -12.15
N GLY A 178 14.67 6.84 -11.63
CA GLY A 178 15.03 6.25 -10.33
C GLY A 178 16.27 5.35 -10.37
N SER A 179 16.68 4.89 -11.55
CA SER A 179 17.87 4.03 -11.73
C SER A 179 19.15 4.80 -12.02
N ALA A 180 19.08 6.04 -12.54
CA ALA A 180 20.26 6.78 -12.98
C ALA A 180 21.25 7.12 -11.85
N ASN A 181 20.79 7.15 -10.59
CA ASN A 181 21.61 7.52 -9.43
C ASN A 181 21.89 6.35 -8.47
N ARG A 182 21.49 5.11 -8.82
CA ARG A 182 21.72 3.97 -7.94
C ARG A 182 23.20 3.64 -7.89
N LEU A 183 23.67 3.30 -6.70
CA LEU A 183 25.00 2.74 -6.53
C LEU A 183 25.07 1.40 -7.27
N THR A 184 26.27 1.04 -7.70
CA THR A 184 26.51 -0.28 -8.31
C THR A 184 26.66 -1.30 -7.20
N PHE A 185 25.87 -2.36 -7.22
CA PHE A 185 26.00 -3.46 -6.27
C PHE A 185 27.41 -4.06 -6.34
N GLN A 186 28.10 -4.11 -5.21
CA GLN A 186 29.36 -4.81 -5.03
C GLN A 186 29.14 -5.94 -4.04
N ALA A 187 29.36 -7.19 -4.47
CA ALA A 187 29.36 -8.31 -3.54
C ALA A 187 30.59 -8.23 -2.63
N VAL A 188 30.49 -7.44 -1.56
CA VAL A 188 31.54 -7.28 -0.56
C VAL A 188 31.62 -8.50 0.34
N THR A 189 32.82 -9.04 0.48
CA THR A 189 33.12 -10.11 1.44
C THR A 189 33.49 -9.53 2.79
N GLY A 190 32.92 -10.04 3.87
CA GLY A 190 33.26 -9.63 5.22
C GLY A 190 32.12 -9.83 6.20
N VAL A 191 32.27 -9.20 7.37
CA VAL A 191 31.23 -9.12 8.41
C VAL A 191 30.88 -7.64 8.57
N ALA A 192 29.59 -7.32 8.60
CA ALA A 192 29.06 -6.02 8.98
C ALA A 192 28.01 -6.22 10.08
N GLY A 193 27.97 -5.33 11.06
CA GLY A 193 27.15 -5.51 12.24
C GLY A 193 27.55 -6.66 13.17
N THR A 194 26.65 -6.93 14.11
CA THR A 194 26.73 -7.95 15.15
C THR A 194 25.64 -8.98 14.94
N GLN A 195 26.01 -10.26 15.05
CA GLN A 195 25.03 -11.34 14.96
C GLN A 195 24.23 -11.45 16.25
N ILE A 196 22.91 -11.52 16.12
CA ILE A 196 21.96 -11.76 17.20
C ILE A 196 21.46 -13.21 17.10
N PRO A 197 21.40 -13.97 18.22
CA PRO A 197 20.86 -15.32 18.21
C PRO A 197 19.44 -15.38 17.64
N ASP A 198 19.16 -16.41 16.84
CA ASP A 198 17.81 -16.65 16.32
C ASP A 198 16.83 -16.83 17.47
N GLU A 199 15.75 -16.06 17.46
CA GLU A 199 14.85 -15.94 18.60
C GLU A 199 13.71 -16.95 18.63
N GLY A 200 13.55 -17.79 17.60
CA GLY A 200 12.64 -18.92 17.64
C GLY A 200 11.93 -19.19 16.32
N PRO A 201 10.75 -19.83 16.36
CA PRO A 201 10.11 -20.33 15.16
C PRO A 201 9.75 -19.17 14.21
N ARG A 202 9.98 -19.41 12.92
CA ARG A 202 9.65 -18.52 11.80
C ARG A 202 8.17 -18.58 11.43
N ASN A 203 7.30 -18.77 12.42
CA ASN A 203 5.89 -18.95 12.15
C ASN A 203 5.18 -17.59 12.13
N HIS A 204 4.30 -17.44 11.13
CA HIS A 204 3.31 -16.39 11.14
C HIS A 204 2.43 -16.49 12.39
N ILE A 205 2.28 -15.37 13.07
CA ILE A 205 1.34 -15.23 14.20
C ILE A 205 0.11 -14.43 13.80
N ASP A 206 -0.99 -14.67 14.52
CA ASP A 206 -2.23 -13.92 14.33
C ASP A 206 -2.00 -12.42 14.57
N PRO A 207 -2.50 -11.51 13.72
CA PRO A 207 -2.33 -10.07 13.88
C PRO A 207 -2.90 -9.49 15.18
N SER A 208 -3.77 -10.20 15.91
CA SER A 208 -4.23 -9.79 17.25
C SER A 208 -3.18 -9.99 18.34
N ILE A 209 -2.09 -10.69 18.05
CA ILE A 209 -0.99 -10.99 18.98
C ILE A 209 0.15 -9.99 18.77
N THR A 210 0.65 -9.41 19.85
CA THR A 210 1.89 -8.62 19.82
C THR A 210 3.07 -9.55 20.12
N PRO A 211 4.00 -9.77 19.17
CA PRO A 211 5.18 -10.60 19.41
C PRO A 211 6.06 -9.96 20.48
N THR A 212 6.77 -10.80 21.22
CA THR A 212 7.76 -10.35 22.20
C THR A 212 9.10 -10.98 21.85
N TYR A 213 10.11 -10.13 21.80
CA TYR A 213 11.49 -10.49 21.48
C TYR A 213 12.38 -10.34 22.72
N LYS A 214 13.48 -11.09 22.75
CA LYS A 214 14.54 -11.07 23.76
C LYS A 214 15.51 -9.91 23.50
N PHE A 215 15.69 -9.53 22.24
CA PHE A 215 16.54 -8.43 21.80
C PHE A 215 15.73 -7.39 21.02
N TYR A 216 16.10 -6.11 21.17
CA TYR A 216 15.46 -4.99 20.51
C TYR A 216 16.51 -4.04 19.91
N PRO A 217 16.32 -3.56 18.66
CA PRO A 217 15.29 -3.96 17.71
C PRO A 217 15.34 -5.45 17.33
N PRO A 218 14.19 -6.09 17.05
CA PRO A 218 14.18 -7.52 16.73
C PRO A 218 14.81 -7.75 15.35
N THR A 219 15.55 -8.85 15.23
CA THR A 219 16.21 -9.27 13.98
C THR A 219 15.71 -10.62 13.48
N SER A 220 14.88 -11.33 14.24
CA SER A 220 14.33 -12.66 13.92
C SER A 220 13.17 -13.02 14.85
N GLY A 221 12.59 -14.21 14.65
CA GLY A 221 11.51 -14.74 15.47
C GLY A 221 10.12 -14.53 14.86
N GLN A 222 9.10 -14.49 15.73
CA GLN A 222 7.70 -14.41 15.33
C GLN A 222 7.39 -13.12 14.55
N HIS A 223 6.58 -13.23 13.51
CA HIS A 223 6.25 -12.12 12.61
C HIS A 223 4.86 -12.32 11.99
N TYR A 224 4.34 -11.30 11.31
CA TYR A 224 2.98 -11.32 10.78
C TYR A 224 2.95 -11.77 9.33
N GLY A 225 2.06 -12.71 8.99
CA GLY A 225 1.79 -13.05 7.59
C GLY A 225 0.90 -12.02 6.88
N THR A 226 0.58 -12.30 5.61
CA THR A 226 -0.33 -11.47 4.82
C THR A 226 -1.72 -11.37 5.48
N PRO A 227 -2.36 -10.18 5.53
CA PRO A 227 -1.96 -8.90 4.92
C PRO A 227 -1.13 -7.96 5.83
N ASP A 228 -0.80 -8.38 7.04
CA ASP A 228 -0.15 -7.55 8.06
C ASP A 228 1.39 -7.51 7.93
N GLY A 229 1.95 -8.37 7.09
CA GLY A 229 3.35 -8.40 6.67
C GLY A 229 3.54 -9.27 5.42
N PRO A 230 4.67 -9.13 4.70
CA PRO A 230 5.70 -8.09 4.86
C PRO A 230 5.17 -6.69 4.45
N ALA A 231 5.89 -5.62 4.81
CA ALA A 231 5.60 -4.28 4.29
C ALA A 231 6.20 -4.09 2.88
N PRO A 232 5.71 -3.12 2.07
CA PRO A 232 6.35 -2.76 0.81
C PRO A 232 7.79 -2.25 1.02
N TRP A 233 8.69 -2.51 0.06
CA TRP A 233 10.07 -2.01 0.03
C TRP A 233 10.12 -0.50 -0.23
N GLN A 234 9.90 0.29 0.81
CA GLN A 234 9.81 1.75 0.70
C GLN A 234 10.17 2.48 2.00
N THR A 235 10.14 3.80 1.96
CA THR A 235 10.22 4.64 3.16
C THR A 235 8.82 4.88 3.73
N THR A 236 8.66 4.77 5.05
CA THR A 236 7.41 5.16 5.74
C THR A 236 7.69 6.03 6.97
N ASP A 237 6.77 6.96 7.20
CA ASP A 237 6.77 7.86 8.36
C ASP A 237 6.01 7.29 9.55
N GLN A 238 5.29 6.19 9.33
CA GLN A 238 4.58 5.48 10.38
C GLN A 238 5.50 4.40 10.96
N THR A 239 5.56 4.33 12.28
CA THR A 239 6.23 3.23 12.98
C THR A 239 5.51 1.94 12.63
N LEU A 240 6.21 1.05 11.94
CA LEU A 240 5.70 -0.28 11.64
C LEU A 240 5.69 -1.14 12.89
N ARG A 241 4.76 -2.09 12.93
CA ARG A 241 4.74 -3.13 13.96
C ARG A 241 5.98 -4.01 13.79
N GLU A 242 6.55 -4.44 14.91
CA GLU A 242 7.78 -5.23 14.92
C GLU A 242 7.69 -6.48 14.03
N GLY A 243 6.62 -7.26 14.20
CA GLY A 243 6.37 -8.43 13.35
C GLY A 243 6.14 -8.13 11.86
N THR A 244 5.84 -6.89 11.47
CA THR A 244 5.70 -6.55 10.04
C THR A 244 7.06 -6.47 9.38
N PHE A 245 8.03 -5.74 9.96
CA PHE A 245 9.36 -5.61 9.36
C PHE A 245 10.27 -6.81 9.65
N VAL A 246 9.96 -7.64 10.65
CA VAL A 246 10.65 -8.94 10.82
C VAL A 246 10.35 -9.87 9.64
N HIS A 247 9.12 -9.87 9.10
CA HIS A 247 8.79 -10.63 7.89
C HIS A 247 9.57 -10.12 6.66
N ASN A 248 9.77 -8.79 6.52
CA ASN A 248 10.67 -8.26 5.49
C ASN A 248 12.08 -8.85 5.59
N MET A 249 12.64 -8.97 6.79
CA MET A 249 13.96 -9.58 6.99
C MET A 249 13.96 -11.08 6.70
N GLU A 250 12.84 -11.78 6.94
CA GLU A 250 12.70 -13.18 6.58
C GLU A 250 12.86 -13.41 5.08
N HIS A 251 12.30 -12.52 4.25
CA HIS A 251 12.45 -12.52 2.79
C HIS A 251 13.77 -11.90 2.30
N GLY A 252 14.76 -11.74 3.18
CA GLY A 252 16.10 -11.25 2.84
C GLY A 252 16.19 -9.73 2.70
N GLY A 253 15.22 -8.99 3.23
CA GLY A 253 15.27 -7.53 3.27
C GLY A 253 16.19 -6.98 4.35
N VAL A 254 16.62 -5.73 4.14
CA VAL A 254 17.32 -4.93 5.14
C VAL A 254 16.43 -3.76 5.54
N VAL A 255 16.28 -3.55 6.85
CA VAL A 255 15.43 -2.50 7.40
C VAL A 255 16.28 -1.44 8.09
N ILE A 256 16.10 -0.19 7.68
CA ILE A 256 16.65 1.00 8.33
C ILE A 256 15.64 1.49 9.36
N LEU A 257 15.98 1.29 10.62
CA LEU A 257 15.26 1.83 11.76
C LEU A 257 15.93 3.13 12.18
N TYR A 258 15.17 4.21 12.33
CA TYR A 258 15.72 5.48 12.81
C TYR A 258 14.99 5.95 14.07
N ASN A 259 15.78 6.31 15.08
CA ASN A 259 15.33 6.88 16.34
C ASN A 259 15.70 8.36 16.37
N CYS A 260 14.70 9.19 16.13
CA CYS A 260 14.94 10.62 16.12
C CYS A 260 13.71 11.41 16.63
N PRO A 261 13.81 12.09 17.78
CA PRO A 261 12.81 13.07 18.21
C PRO A 261 12.95 14.34 17.35
N SER A 262 11.80 14.94 17.00
CA SER A 262 11.61 16.01 16.00
C SER A 262 12.65 17.16 15.98
N GLY A 263 12.75 17.84 14.84
CA GLY A 263 13.58 19.04 14.65
C GLY A 263 14.47 18.97 13.41
N ALA A 264 15.20 20.06 13.11
CA ALA A 264 15.95 20.19 11.85
C ALA A 264 17.00 19.08 11.63
N ALA A 265 17.68 18.63 12.69
CA ALA A 265 18.62 17.52 12.61
C ALA A 265 17.91 16.20 12.25
N CYS A 266 16.66 16.05 12.69
CA CYS A 266 15.81 14.91 12.38
C CYS A 266 15.37 14.90 10.93
N ASP A 267 14.89 16.04 10.45
CA ASP A 267 14.44 16.21 9.08
C ASP A 267 15.61 15.96 8.11
N THR A 268 16.82 16.40 8.48
CA THR A 268 18.05 16.13 7.73
C THR A 268 18.35 14.63 7.67
N LEU A 269 18.39 13.94 8.82
CA LEU A 269 18.65 12.50 8.88
C LEU A 269 17.63 11.71 8.07
N LYS A 270 16.34 12.02 8.26
CA LYS A 270 15.24 11.40 7.54
C LYS A 270 15.38 11.61 6.04
N SER A 271 15.65 12.84 5.60
CA SER A 271 15.84 13.15 4.19
C SER A 271 17.01 12.38 3.57
N GLN A 272 18.14 12.28 4.28
CA GLN A 272 19.31 11.52 3.81
C GLN A 272 19.02 10.02 3.68
N LEU A 273 18.41 9.42 4.70
CA LEU A 273 18.03 8.00 4.68
C LEU A 273 16.98 7.72 3.61
N SER A 274 15.97 8.58 3.47
CA SER A 274 14.95 8.42 2.43
C SER A 274 15.52 8.58 1.03
N ASN A 275 16.43 9.54 0.82
CA ASN A 275 17.15 9.66 -0.44
C ASN A 275 17.97 8.40 -0.75
N TYR A 276 18.62 7.83 0.27
CA TYR A 276 19.37 6.60 0.09
C TYR A 276 18.47 5.44 -0.38
N VAL A 277 17.38 5.15 0.34
CA VAL A 277 16.45 4.06 -0.02
C VAL A 277 15.87 4.25 -1.42
N ASN A 278 15.45 5.48 -1.74
CA ASN A 278 14.70 5.74 -2.97
C ASN A 278 15.60 5.85 -4.21
N ASN A 279 16.83 6.36 -4.05
CA ASN A 279 17.66 6.77 -5.19
C ASN A 279 19.05 6.12 -5.23
N LEU A 280 19.62 5.69 -4.10
CA LEU A 280 21.01 5.25 -4.03
C LEU A 280 21.17 3.75 -3.79
N ALA A 281 20.25 3.11 -3.06
CA ALA A 281 20.34 1.70 -2.72
C ALA A 281 20.56 0.85 -4.00
N PRO A 282 21.63 0.03 -4.05
CA PRO A 282 21.95 -0.72 -5.24
C PRO A 282 20.88 -1.80 -5.50
N VAL A 283 20.61 -2.09 -6.76
CA VAL A 283 19.75 -3.23 -7.14
C VAL A 283 20.49 -4.52 -6.83
N GLU A 284 19.90 -5.40 -6.03
CA GLU A 284 20.49 -6.71 -5.78
C GLU A 284 20.41 -7.60 -7.05
N PRO A 285 21.41 -8.45 -7.32
CA PRO A 285 21.51 -9.17 -8.59
C PRO A 285 20.69 -10.47 -8.66
N GLN A 286 20.19 -10.98 -7.54
CA GLN A 286 19.48 -12.26 -7.44
C GLN A 286 18.04 -12.16 -7.95
N PHE A 287 17.30 -11.12 -7.55
CA PHE A 287 15.91 -10.88 -7.95
C PHE A 287 15.74 -9.59 -8.77
N GLY A 288 16.76 -8.73 -8.83
CA GLY A 288 16.73 -7.52 -9.63
C GLY A 288 15.91 -6.39 -9.00
N GLU A 289 15.76 -6.38 -7.68
CA GLU A 289 15.00 -5.37 -6.93
C GLU A 289 15.84 -4.66 -5.85
N VAL A 290 15.22 -3.75 -5.09
CA VAL A 290 15.80 -3.17 -3.88
C VAL A 290 14.96 -3.61 -2.70
N LYS A 291 15.51 -4.53 -1.91
CA LYS A 291 14.88 -5.05 -0.68
C LYS A 291 15.25 -4.22 0.55
N MET A 292 14.87 -2.95 0.52
CA MET A 292 15.14 -2.03 1.61
C MET A 292 13.86 -1.36 2.11
N LEU A 293 13.72 -1.31 3.44
CA LEU A 293 12.60 -0.67 4.13
C LEU A 293 13.14 0.35 5.11
N MET A 294 12.47 1.50 5.25
CA MET A 294 12.82 2.49 6.28
C MET A 294 11.59 2.86 7.11
N THR A 295 11.70 2.81 8.43
CA THR A 295 10.61 3.17 9.36
C THR A 295 11.14 3.77 10.67
N PRO A 296 10.43 4.74 11.29
CA PRO A 296 10.83 5.24 12.61
C PRO A 296 10.64 4.18 13.69
N TYR A 297 11.64 4.01 14.55
CA TYR A 297 11.61 3.06 15.65
C TYR A 297 12.60 3.50 16.75
N SER A 298 12.29 3.24 18.02
CA SER A 298 13.10 3.73 19.14
C SER A 298 13.37 2.72 20.25
N LYS A 299 12.56 1.66 20.36
CA LYS A 299 12.67 0.67 21.44
C LYS A 299 13.99 -0.10 21.31
N GLY A 300 14.78 -0.13 22.38
CA GLY A 300 16.11 -0.77 22.37
C GLY A 300 17.21 0.01 21.63
N MET A 301 16.90 1.19 21.06
CA MET A 301 17.89 1.99 20.32
C MET A 301 18.49 3.08 21.20
N THR A 302 19.81 3.02 21.41
CA THR A 302 20.61 4.12 22.00
C THR A 302 21.23 5.03 20.95
N LYS A 303 21.33 4.55 19.71
CA LYS A 303 21.88 5.23 18.54
C LYS A 303 20.77 5.74 17.64
N LYS A 304 21.08 6.66 16.71
CA LYS A 304 20.07 7.30 15.84
C LYS A 304 19.58 6.37 14.74
N VAL A 305 20.41 5.44 14.29
CA VAL A 305 20.08 4.50 13.22
C VAL A 305 20.45 3.09 13.66
N ALA A 306 19.59 2.14 13.34
CA ALA A 306 19.87 0.72 13.39
C ALA A 306 19.57 0.11 12.01
N LEU A 307 20.53 -0.60 11.47
CA LEU A 307 20.38 -1.42 10.27
C LEU A 307 20.12 -2.84 10.75
N VAL A 308 19.00 -3.43 10.36
CA VAL A 308 18.66 -4.79 10.75
C VAL A 308 18.43 -5.66 9.52
N ALA A 309 18.94 -6.88 9.60
CA ALA A 309 18.70 -7.97 8.68
C ALA A 309 18.47 -9.24 9.51
N TRP A 310 18.09 -10.35 8.88
CA TRP A 310 17.81 -11.58 9.63
C TRP A 310 19.01 -12.02 10.47
N ASN A 311 18.87 -12.03 11.81
CA ASN A 311 19.93 -12.30 12.80
C ASN A 311 21.11 -11.31 12.82
N TRP A 312 21.01 -10.13 12.22
CA TRP A 312 22.10 -9.16 12.19
C TRP A 312 21.62 -7.74 12.50
N ILE A 313 22.43 -7.01 13.26
CA ILE A 313 22.19 -5.60 13.55
C ILE A 313 23.47 -4.77 13.53
N GLU A 314 23.37 -3.56 13.00
CA GLU A 314 24.42 -2.55 13.09
C GLU A 314 23.83 -1.23 13.57
N PHE A 315 24.48 -0.57 14.53
CA PHE A 315 24.03 0.73 15.03
C PHE A 315 24.94 1.85 14.56
N LEU A 316 24.35 2.94 14.06
CA LEU A 316 25.09 4.12 13.58
C LEU A 316 24.64 5.37 14.35
N ASP A 317 25.60 6.27 14.62
CA ASP A 317 25.34 7.57 15.28
C ASP A 317 24.56 8.56 14.40
N GLY A 318 24.48 8.31 13.09
CA GLY A 318 23.80 9.14 12.11
C GLY A 318 23.81 8.50 10.72
N TYR A 319 23.59 9.31 9.68
CA TYR A 319 23.69 8.87 8.30
C TYR A 319 25.14 8.59 7.91
N ASP A 320 25.41 7.37 7.45
CA ASP A 320 26.66 6.96 6.83
C ASP A 320 26.34 6.13 5.58
N GLN A 321 26.48 6.72 4.40
CA GLN A 321 26.15 6.03 3.15
C GLN A 321 26.99 4.76 2.95
N ALA A 322 28.28 4.81 3.29
CA ALA A 322 29.20 3.71 3.00
C ALA A 322 28.88 2.51 3.89
N GLU A 323 28.65 2.72 5.18
CA GLU A 323 28.28 1.63 6.09
C GLU A 323 26.88 1.08 5.80
N ILE A 324 25.90 1.94 5.45
CA ILE A 324 24.58 1.46 5.03
C ILE A 324 24.68 0.58 3.77
N THR A 325 25.46 1.00 2.78
CA THR A 325 25.68 0.24 1.54
C THR A 325 26.37 -1.08 1.83
N ARG A 326 27.44 -1.05 2.62
CA ARG A 326 28.19 -2.24 3.00
C ARG A 326 27.34 -3.25 3.79
N PHE A 327 26.56 -2.78 4.76
CA PHE A 327 25.64 -3.66 5.50
C PHE A 327 24.61 -4.28 4.55
N TYR A 328 24.01 -3.47 3.67
CA TYR A 328 23.03 -3.94 2.69
C TYR A 328 23.60 -5.02 1.76
N GLU A 329 24.72 -4.75 1.10
CA GLU A 329 25.38 -5.68 0.17
C GLU A 329 25.82 -6.98 0.86
N ILE A 330 26.17 -6.92 2.14
CA ILE A 330 26.52 -8.12 2.92
C ILE A 330 25.28 -8.90 3.34
N HIS A 331 24.09 -8.32 3.50
CA HIS A 331 22.97 -9.00 4.17
C HIS A 331 21.72 -9.22 3.31
N VAL A 332 21.56 -8.47 2.22
CA VAL A 332 20.42 -8.67 1.31
C VAL A 332 20.40 -10.10 0.78
N ASP A 333 19.19 -10.65 0.65
CA ASP A 333 18.92 -12.04 0.23
C ASP A 333 19.49 -13.13 1.14
N LYS A 334 20.01 -12.78 2.33
CA LYS A 334 20.47 -13.76 3.33
C LYS A 334 19.42 -14.11 4.39
N GLY A 335 18.17 -13.76 4.11
CA GLY A 335 17.02 -14.20 4.90
C GLY A 335 16.74 -15.68 4.73
N PRO A 336 15.98 -16.30 5.65
CA PRO A 336 15.73 -17.73 5.59
C PRO A 336 14.78 -18.16 4.46
N GLU A 337 13.98 -17.23 3.92
CA GLU A 337 13.16 -17.46 2.74
C GLU A 337 13.73 -16.73 1.53
N GLN A 338 13.86 -17.47 0.43
CA GLN A 338 14.46 -17.00 -0.81
C GLN A 338 13.34 -16.67 -1.81
N ILE A 339 12.73 -15.49 -1.64
CA ILE A 339 11.70 -14.97 -2.55
C ILE A 339 12.03 -13.53 -2.93
N GLY A 340 11.64 -13.11 -4.13
CA GLY A 340 11.69 -11.71 -4.58
C GLY A 340 10.37 -11.28 -5.17
#